data_AF-A0A955AY27-F1
#
_entry.id   AF-A0A955AY27-F1
#
_cell.length_a   1.000
_cell.length_b   1.000
_cell.length_c   1.000
_cell.angle_alpha   90.00
_cell.angle_beta   90.00
_cell.angle_gamma   90.00
#
_symmetry.space_group_name_H-M   'P 1'
#
loop_
_entity.id
_entity.type
_entity.pdbx_description
1 polymer ?
#
loop_
_entity_poly.entity_id
_entity_poly.type
_entity_poly.pdbx_seq_one_letter_code
_entity_poly.pdbx_strand_id
1 'polypeptide(L)'
;GSLGTILATRDGGQSWRPQRQGGGRAAMLALFSEAESVPLEAISLLAGEDGYLSAVELVNHRGLEIRETAEVDLVARSREAMISAGASAADVMAGFPLRQRGLDFTAERTLASWEFLHRGEARERLIESLAARIRQWRPNVVLTEPLQVAGDGTLTQMLNQAVLAAVERAADPRAFPAQTQQLGLAPWAVDKVFCAETDSRLTGTILVTARLSANLGCSLVDQAATARGLIHDRYTVAPASYRFRPLVNRLAHVSDHRDMFTGINLPHGSEARRIRGASVGGNLGELARSVQRQRSVQQFLARGASSTDATASTNAAWLGQVDELLSGLSENHCAELLAQLAQQYAEQGQWELAMEVHLRLLRRAPRHACASASYLWLAKYAASAEVARAMKDRHGMLEAGQAVAGQAAEEAGGKALRTGVVRTGYTTPFGPTVVADARIASEAGIDDSKNRPAGYGSA
;
A
#
# COMPACT_ATOMS: atom_id res chain seq x y z
N GLY A 1 0.98 -18.16 19.73
CA GLY A 1 2.35 -17.77 19.37
C GLY A 1 2.57 -17.95 17.88
N SER A 2 3.80 -17.71 17.41
CA SER A 2 4.17 -17.88 16.01
C SER A 2 3.86 -19.28 15.47
N LEU A 3 3.58 -19.40 14.18
CA LEU A 3 3.14 -20.65 13.53
C LEU A 3 1.89 -21.28 14.18
N GLY A 4 1.05 -20.49 14.85
CA GLY A 4 -0.13 -20.99 15.57
C GLY A 4 0.20 -21.85 16.79
N THR A 5 1.42 -21.72 17.33
CA THR A 5 1.89 -22.52 18.48
C THR A 5 1.19 -22.09 19.77
N ILE A 6 0.58 -23.04 20.46
CA ILE A 6 0.00 -22.90 21.80
C ILE A 6 0.77 -23.85 22.71
N LEU A 7 1.40 -23.30 23.73
CA LEU A 7 2.12 -24.06 24.76
C LEU A 7 1.32 -24.03 26.05
N ALA A 8 1.36 -25.12 26.80
CA ALA A 8 0.80 -25.21 28.14
C ALA A 8 1.87 -25.72 29.12
N THR A 9 1.85 -25.18 30.32
CA THR A 9 2.65 -25.63 31.46
C THR A 9 1.72 -26.20 32.54
N ARG A 10 2.24 -27.16 33.31
CA ARG A 10 1.56 -27.70 34.51
C ARG A 10 2.37 -27.47 35.78
N ASP A 11 3.53 -26.83 35.67
CA ASP A 11 4.56 -26.73 36.72
C ASP A 11 5.04 -25.28 36.91
N GLY A 12 4.15 -24.31 36.68
CA GLY A 12 4.48 -22.89 36.87
C GLY A 12 5.48 -22.33 35.86
N GLY A 13 5.66 -22.99 34.72
CA GLY A 13 6.52 -22.54 33.62
C GLY A 13 7.90 -23.17 33.59
N GLN A 14 8.18 -24.19 34.42
CA GLN A 14 9.45 -24.94 34.35
C GLN A 14 9.51 -25.81 33.08
N SER A 15 8.39 -26.40 32.69
CA SER A 15 8.25 -27.13 31.43
C SER A 15 7.05 -26.65 30.63
N TRP A 16 7.21 -26.67 29.31
CA TRP A 16 6.21 -26.26 28.35
C TRP A 16 5.97 -27.39 27.36
N ARG A 17 4.71 -27.75 27.15
CA ARG A 17 4.30 -28.77 26.17
C ARG A 17 3.42 -28.13 25.10
N PRO A 18 3.66 -28.44 23.82
CA PRO A 18 2.79 -27.98 22.74
C PRO A 18 1.41 -28.63 22.84
N GLN A 19 0.35 -27.81 22.78
CA GLN A 19 -1.05 -28.24 22.70
C GLN A 19 -1.55 -28.19 21.25
N ARG A 20 -1.12 -27.15 20.52
CA ARG A 20 -1.43 -26.94 19.11
C ARG A 20 -0.22 -26.34 18.43
N GLN A 21 0.05 -26.78 17.21
CA GLN A 21 1.12 -26.25 16.39
C GLN A 21 0.69 -26.31 14.91
N GLY A 22 0.75 -25.17 14.22
CA GLY A 22 0.46 -25.07 12.79
C GLY A 22 1.67 -25.38 11.89
N GLY A 23 2.87 -25.43 12.47
CA GLY A 23 4.11 -25.88 11.83
C GLY A 23 5.33 -25.83 12.75
N GLY A 24 6.38 -26.55 12.37
CA GLY A 24 7.61 -26.75 13.16
C GLY A 24 8.78 -25.85 12.78
N ARG A 25 8.70 -25.21 11.60
CA ARG A 25 9.78 -24.40 11.01
C ARG A 25 9.21 -23.46 9.95
N ALA A 26 10.01 -22.48 9.54
CA ALA A 26 9.72 -21.69 8.35
C ALA A 26 10.22 -22.42 7.09
N ALA A 27 9.48 -22.34 6.00
CA ALA A 27 9.98 -22.64 4.66
C ALA A 27 10.80 -21.47 4.11
N MET A 28 10.35 -20.24 4.38
CA MET A 28 10.99 -19.00 3.95
C MET A 28 11.31 -18.09 5.14
N LEU A 29 12.50 -17.50 5.15
CA LEU A 29 12.85 -16.40 6.05
C LEU A 29 13.18 -15.15 5.21
N ALA A 30 12.41 -14.08 5.39
CA ALA A 30 12.67 -12.79 4.78
C ALA A 30 13.48 -11.92 5.75
N LEU A 31 14.66 -11.48 5.34
CA LEU A 31 15.58 -10.64 6.12
C LEU A 31 15.74 -9.30 5.41
N PHE A 32 15.14 -8.25 5.96
CA PHE A 32 15.15 -6.92 5.36
C PHE A 32 15.54 -5.87 6.39
N SER A 33 16.10 -4.76 5.94
CA SER A 33 16.44 -3.62 6.79
C SER A 33 15.18 -3.00 7.38
N GLU A 34 14.25 -2.57 6.52
CA GLU A 34 13.01 -1.90 6.89
C GLU A 34 11.78 -2.61 6.28
N ALA A 35 10.61 -2.37 6.87
CA ALA A 35 9.36 -2.97 6.40
C ALA A 35 9.03 -2.62 4.94
N GLU A 36 9.44 -1.44 4.48
CA GLU A 36 9.18 -0.94 3.12
C GLU A 36 9.91 -1.71 2.03
N SER A 37 11.07 -2.30 2.36
CA SER A 37 11.84 -3.10 1.41
C SER A 37 11.24 -4.50 1.21
N VAL A 38 10.34 -4.94 2.09
CA VAL A 38 9.76 -6.28 2.03
C VAL A 38 8.81 -6.38 0.83
N PRO A 39 9.00 -7.36 -0.08
CA PRO A 39 8.10 -7.58 -1.21
C PRO A 39 6.80 -8.25 -0.72
N LEU A 40 5.83 -7.43 -0.30
CA LEU A 40 4.58 -7.88 0.31
C LEU A 40 3.78 -8.86 -0.58
N GLU A 41 3.81 -8.67 -1.90
CA GLU A 41 3.18 -9.58 -2.87
C GLU A 41 3.85 -10.95 -2.91
N ALA A 42 5.16 -11.03 -2.67
CA ALA A 42 5.86 -12.30 -2.58
C ALA A 42 5.46 -13.06 -1.32
N ILE A 43 5.28 -12.34 -0.20
CA ILE A 43 4.71 -12.92 1.02
C ILE A 43 3.27 -13.40 0.76
N SER A 44 2.46 -12.60 0.08
CA SER A 44 1.06 -12.94 -0.25
C SER A 44 0.97 -14.19 -1.13
N LEU A 45 1.84 -14.31 -2.14
CA LEU A 45 1.88 -15.50 -3.00
C LEU A 45 2.40 -16.72 -2.23
N LEU A 46 3.62 -16.63 -1.69
CA LEU A 46 4.31 -17.81 -1.15
C LEU A 46 3.65 -18.29 0.14
N ALA A 47 3.29 -17.37 1.03
CA ALA A 47 2.68 -17.73 2.30
C ALA A 47 1.16 -17.83 2.21
N GLY A 48 0.50 -16.84 1.61
CA GLY A 48 -0.95 -16.80 1.49
C GLY A 48 -1.51 -17.86 0.53
N GLU A 49 -1.13 -17.81 -0.75
CA GLU A 49 -1.66 -18.70 -1.79
C GLU A 49 -1.05 -20.11 -1.75
N ASP A 50 0.28 -20.21 -1.70
CA ASP A 50 0.98 -21.49 -1.74
C ASP A 50 1.08 -22.17 -0.37
N GLY A 51 0.83 -21.43 0.71
CA GLY A 51 0.78 -21.95 2.07
C GLY A 51 2.14 -22.16 2.73
N TYR A 52 3.26 -21.68 2.17
CA TYR A 52 4.57 -21.81 2.81
C TYR A 52 4.61 -21.03 4.13
N LEU A 53 5.13 -21.65 5.19
CA LEU A 53 5.29 -20.95 6.45
C LEU A 53 6.45 -19.97 6.33
N SER A 54 6.15 -18.68 6.32
CA SER A 54 7.14 -17.62 6.23
C SER A 54 7.32 -16.89 7.55
N ALA A 55 8.56 -16.54 7.86
CA ALA A 55 8.91 -15.59 8.91
C ALA A 55 9.56 -14.36 8.27
N VAL A 56 9.27 -13.17 8.80
CA VAL A 56 9.88 -11.91 8.38
C VAL A 56 10.64 -11.33 9.57
N GLU A 57 11.92 -11.03 9.40
CA GLU A 57 12.74 -10.35 10.41
C GLU A 57 13.21 -9.02 9.82
N LEU A 58 12.84 -7.93 10.49
CA LEU A 58 13.34 -6.60 10.16
C LEU A 58 14.58 -6.34 11.01
N VAL A 59 15.71 -6.06 10.36
CA VAL A 59 16.98 -5.81 11.06
C VAL A 59 16.96 -4.47 11.77
N ASN A 60 16.25 -3.49 11.19
CA ASN A 60 16.29 -2.12 11.66
C ASN A 60 14.93 -1.61 12.14
N HIS A 61 14.99 -0.70 13.11
CA HIS A 61 13.84 0.06 13.59
C HIS A 61 14.24 1.52 13.83
N ARG A 62 13.30 2.45 13.66
CA ARG A 62 13.54 3.92 13.77
C ARG A 62 13.06 4.53 15.09
N GLY A 63 13.06 3.74 16.17
CA GLY A 63 12.38 4.08 17.43
C GLY A 63 13.19 4.81 18.50
N LEU A 64 14.44 5.23 18.23
CA LEU A 64 15.34 5.71 19.29
C LEU A 64 15.16 7.18 19.71
N GLU A 65 14.70 8.08 18.84
CA GLU A 65 14.95 9.52 19.07
C GLU A 65 13.73 10.35 19.46
N ILE A 66 12.51 9.94 19.12
CA ILE A 66 11.29 10.63 19.60
C ILE A 66 10.18 9.57 19.71
N ARG A 67 9.60 9.41 20.91
CA ARG A 67 8.26 8.82 21.05
C ARG A 67 7.31 9.83 20.40
N GLU A 68 7.06 9.70 19.10
CA GLU A 68 5.87 10.32 18.55
C GLU A 68 4.70 9.82 19.40
N THR A 69 3.85 10.74 19.83
CA THR A 69 2.55 10.49 20.45
C THR A 69 1.57 9.80 19.48
N ALA A 70 2.06 8.95 18.59
CA ALA A 70 1.25 8.04 17.81
C ALA A 70 0.87 6.87 18.71
N GLU A 71 -0.43 6.65 18.92
CA GLU A 71 -1.00 5.61 19.79
C GLU A 71 -0.57 4.17 19.43
N VAL A 72 0.11 3.93 18.31
CA VAL A 72 0.58 2.60 17.88
C VAL A 72 2.04 2.63 17.43
N ASP A 73 2.86 1.80 18.07
CA ASP A 73 4.29 1.58 17.77
C ASP A 73 4.52 1.13 16.31
N LEU A 74 5.51 1.73 15.63
CA LEU A 74 5.91 1.36 14.26
C LEU A 74 6.29 -0.13 14.15
N VAL A 75 6.86 -0.70 15.22
CA VAL A 75 7.17 -2.14 15.28
C VAL A 75 5.89 -2.97 15.22
N ALA A 76 4.85 -2.57 15.97
CA ALA A 76 3.55 -3.26 15.96
C ALA A 76 2.85 -3.13 14.60
N ARG A 77 2.88 -1.94 13.97
CA ARG A 77 2.36 -1.72 12.61
C ARG A 77 3.07 -2.59 11.57
N SER A 78 4.40 -2.62 11.62
CA SER A 78 5.22 -3.41 10.70
C SER A 78 4.91 -4.90 10.85
N ARG A 79 4.77 -5.38 12.09
CA ARG A 79 4.39 -6.76 12.36
C ARG A 79 3.01 -7.09 11.80
N GLU A 80 2.01 -6.27 12.08
CA GLU A 80 0.64 -6.46 11.59
C GLU A 80 0.58 -6.42 10.05
N ALA A 81 1.39 -5.56 9.42
CA ALA A 81 1.52 -5.52 7.98
C ALA A 81 2.00 -6.87 7.41
N MET A 82 3.05 -7.47 7.99
CA MET A 82 3.53 -8.76 7.52
C MET A 82 2.52 -9.89 7.73
N ILE A 83 1.82 -9.89 8.87
CA ILE A 83 0.79 -10.89 9.17
C ILE A 83 -0.40 -10.75 8.21
N SER A 84 -0.88 -9.53 7.94
CA SER A 84 -1.97 -9.28 6.99
C SER A 84 -1.60 -9.62 5.54
N ALA A 85 -0.32 -9.47 5.16
CA ALA A 85 0.20 -9.98 3.89
C ALA A 85 0.28 -11.53 3.83
N GLY A 86 0.07 -12.23 4.95
CA GLY A 86 0.01 -13.70 5.02
C GLY A 86 1.21 -14.37 5.70
N ALA A 87 2.16 -13.60 6.23
CA ALA A 87 3.30 -14.15 6.97
C ALA A 87 2.85 -14.92 8.22
N SER A 88 3.60 -15.94 8.60
CA SER A 88 3.30 -16.76 9.80
C SER A 88 3.91 -16.20 11.07
N ALA A 89 4.93 -15.36 10.92
CA ALA A 89 5.58 -14.61 11.98
C ALA A 89 6.25 -13.36 11.40
N ALA A 90 6.31 -12.31 12.19
CA ALA A 90 7.13 -11.15 11.91
C ALA A 90 7.68 -10.56 13.22
N ASP A 91 8.95 -10.16 13.19
CA ASP A 91 9.63 -9.57 14.34
C ASP A 91 10.67 -8.53 13.88
N VAL A 92 11.16 -7.73 14.83
CA VAL A 92 12.12 -6.66 14.59
C VAL A 92 13.30 -6.80 15.55
N MET A 93 14.51 -6.75 15.00
CA MET A 93 15.74 -6.87 15.77
C MET A 93 16.03 -5.57 16.52
N ALA A 94 16.18 -5.66 17.84
CA ALA A 94 16.46 -4.50 18.68
C ALA A 94 17.90 -3.98 18.60
N GLY A 95 18.84 -4.78 18.06
CA GLY A 95 20.28 -4.51 18.14
C GLY A 95 20.83 -3.49 17.14
N PHE A 96 20.05 -3.12 16.10
CA PHE A 96 20.55 -2.32 14.98
C PHE A 96 19.57 -1.18 14.65
N PRO A 97 19.51 -0.13 15.48
CA PRO A 97 18.57 0.96 15.29
C PRO A 97 19.00 1.89 14.14
N LEU A 98 18.01 2.47 13.45
CA LEU A 98 18.19 3.57 12.50
C LEU A 98 17.69 4.88 13.10
N ARG A 99 18.27 6.00 12.66
CA ARG A 99 17.85 7.35 13.06
C ARG A 99 16.60 7.79 12.28
N GLN A 100 15.98 8.91 12.64
CA GLN A 100 14.77 9.39 11.97
C GLN A 100 14.99 9.71 10.48
N ARG A 101 13.93 9.59 9.69
CA ARG A 101 13.95 9.95 8.25
C ARG A 101 14.06 11.46 8.09
N GLY A 102 14.82 11.90 7.08
CA GLY A 102 15.00 13.32 6.77
C GLY A 102 16.15 14.02 7.51
N LEU A 103 16.82 13.32 8.44
CA LEU A 103 18.17 13.69 8.86
C LEU A 103 19.14 12.99 7.91
N ASP A 104 19.95 13.74 7.14
CA ASP A 104 20.95 13.21 6.21
C ASP A 104 22.05 12.44 6.96
N PHE A 105 21.72 11.21 7.38
CA PHE A 105 22.69 10.25 7.88
C PHE A 105 23.12 9.38 6.71
N THR A 106 24.35 9.60 6.25
CA THR A 106 25.02 8.70 5.32
C THR A 106 25.13 7.30 5.94
N ALA A 107 25.24 6.27 5.11
CA ALA A 107 25.42 4.90 5.58
C ALA A 107 26.65 4.75 6.48
N GLU A 108 27.71 5.51 6.22
CA GLU A 108 28.93 5.57 7.04
C GLU A 108 28.64 6.00 8.48
N ARG A 109 27.79 7.01 8.68
CA ARG A 109 27.42 7.47 10.03
C ARG A 109 26.53 6.47 10.75
N THR A 110 25.65 5.79 10.00
CA THR A 110 24.83 4.71 10.55
C THR A 110 25.71 3.56 11.05
N LEU A 111 26.68 3.15 10.24
CA LEU A 111 27.70 2.17 10.59
C LEU A 111 28.50 2.59 11.83
N ALA A 112 29.01 3.83 11.85
CA ALA A 112 29.74 4.35 12.99
C ALA A 112 28.91 4.32 14.29
N SER A 113 27.61 4.62 14.20
CA SER A 113 26.70 4.53 15.35
C SER A 113 26.54 3.08 15.84
N TRP A 114 26.47 2.11 14.94
CA TRP A 114 26.39 0.71 15.34
C TRP A 114 27.71 0.23 15.92
N GLU A 115 28.84 0.62 15.34
CA GLU A 115 30.15 0.29 15.88
C GLU A 115 30.32 0.84 17.29
N PHE A 116 29.84 2.05 17.56
CA PHE A 116 29.82 2.58 18.92
C PHE A 116 28.96 1.73 19.87
N LEU A 117 27.74 1.38 19.47
CA LEU A 117 26.82 0.56 20.29
C LEU A 117 27.38 -0.83 20.60
N HIS A 118 28.05 -1.43 19.61
CA HIS A 118 28.62 -2.79 19.68
C HIS A 118 30.12 -2.79 19.98
N ARG A 119 30.69 -1.66 20.45
CA ARG A 119 32.10 -1.51 20.85
C ARG A 119 33.11 -1.98 19.78
N GLY A 120 32.82 -1.72 18.50
CA GLY A 120 33.67 -2.05 17.36
C GLY A 120 33.41 -3.43 16.74
N GLU A 121 32.38 -4.15 17.20
CA GLU A 121 32.02 -5.49 16.68
C GLU A 121 30.67 -5.52 15.96
N ALA A 122 30.16 -4.39 15.45
CA ALA A 122 28.78 -4.31 14.96
C ALA A 122 28.48 -5.33 13.86
N ARG A 123 29.41 -5.48 12.91
CA ARG A 123 29.27 -6.44 11.82
C ARG A 123 29.20 -7.88 12.32
N GLU A 124 30.07 -8.26 13.25
CA GLU A 124 30.13 -9.63 13.79
C GLU A 124 28.87 -9.93 14.60
N ARG A 125 28.39 -8.97 15.39
CA ARG A 125 27.12 -9.07 16.14
C ARG A 125 25.90 -9.18 15.24
N LEU A 126 25.91 -8.50 14.11
CA LEU A 126 24.85 -8.62 13.12
C LEU A 126 24.82 -10.04 12.54
N ILE A 127 25.99 -10.54 12.13
CA ILE A 127 26.10 -11.90 11.58
C ILE A 127 25.71 -12.95 12.64
N GLU A 128 26.15 -12.80 13.88
CA GLU A 128 25.77 -13.66 15.01
C GLU A 128 24.25 -13.71 15.18
N SER A 129 23.61 -12.53 15.21
CA SER A 129 22.17 -12.41 15.41
C SER A 129 21.36 -12.99 14.25
N LEU A 130 21.78 -12.74 13.00
CA LEU A 130 21.16 -13.33 11.82
C LEU A 130 21.32 -14.85 11.77
N ALA A 131 22.49 -15.37 12.13
CA ALA A 131 22.72 -16.81 12.21
C ALA A 131 21.82 -17.48 13.26
N ALA A 132 21.61 -16.82 14.41
CA ALA A 132 20.66 -17.29 15.42
C ALA A 132 19.23 -17.38 14.87
N ARG A 133 18.77 -16.37 14.11
CA ARG A 133 17.43 -16.38 13.49
C ARG A 133 17.29 -17.48 12.44
N ILE A 134 18.33 -17.72 11.64
CA ILE A 134 18.35 -18.84 10.68
C ILE A 134 18.26 -20.18 11.41
N ARG A 135 19.03 -20.38 12.49
CA ARG A 135 18.97 -21.63 13.28
C ARG A 135 17.66 -21.80 14.05
N GLN A 136 17.03 -20.70 14.47
CA GLN A 136 15.72 -20.71 15.13
C GLN A 136 14.60 -21.12 14.14
N TRP A 137 14.52 -20.44 12.99
CA TRP A 137 13.44 -20.64 12.03
C TRP A 137 13.67 -21.84 11.09
N ARG A 138 14.93 -22.25 10.89
CA ARG A 138 15.36 -23.35 10.02
C ARG A 138 14.79 -23.25 8.59
N PRO A 139 14.98 -22.12 7.88
CA PRO A 139 14.39 -21.91 6.56
C PRO A 139 15.07 -22.70 5.44
N ASN A 140 14.32 -23.14 4.43
CA ASN A 140 14.91 -23.66 3.19
C ASN A 140 15.37 -22.50 2.28
N VAL A 141 14.57 -21.43 2.24
CA VAL A 141 14.79 -20.27 1.37
C VAL A 141 14.94 -19.02 2.21
N VAL A 142 15.98 -18.23 1.93
CA VAL A 142 16.14 -16.88 2.50
C VAL A 142 15.92 -15.84 1.41
N LEU A 143 15.15 -14.80 1.72
CA LEU A 143 14.93 -13.65 0.87
C LEU A 143 15.56 -12.42 1.52
N THR A 144 16.30 -11.62 0.77
CA THR A 144 17.01 -10.42 1.25
C THR A 144 16.85 -9.24 0.32
N GLU A 145 17.36 -8.09 0.75
CA GLU A 145 17.40 -6.81 0.04
C GLU A 145 17.90 -6.92 -1.42
N PRO A 146 17.49 -6.02 -2.33
CA PRO A 146 18.09 -5.88 -3.66
C PRO A 146 19.60 -5.65 -3.60
N LEU A 147 20.37 -6.11 -4.60
CA LEU A 147 21.81 -5.78 -4.64
C LEU A 147 22.09 -4.35 -5.08
N GLN A 148 21.13 -3.72 -5.78
CA GLN A 148 21.25 -2.35 -6.26
C GLN A 148 20.04 -1.55 -5.80
N VAL A 149 20.31 -0.43 -5.11
CA VAL A 149 19.31 0.56 -4.71
C VAL A 149 19.72 1.88 -5.37
N ALA A 150 18.74 2.67 -5.82
CA ALA A 150 19.00 4.03 -6.27
C ALA A 150 19.39 4.90 -5.06
N GLY A 151 20.67 5.30 -4.95
CA GLY A 151 21.20 6.12 -3.84
C GLY A 151 22.38 5.49 -3.10
N ASP A 152 22.60 5.90 -1.84
CA ASP A 152 23.62 5.33 -0.94
C ASP A 152 23.22 3.91 -0.48
N GLY A 153 23.48 2.93 -1.35
CA GLY A 153 23.17 1.51 -1.14
C GLY A 153 24.13 0.77 -0.20
N THR A 154 25.01 1.48 0.51
CA THR A 154 26.07 0.86 1.33
C THR A 154 25.50 -0.02 2.45
N LEU A 155 24.44 0.43 3.13
CA LEU A 155 23.80 -0.35 4.20
C LEU A 155 23.15 -1.63 3.67
N THR A 156 22.50 -1.53 2.51
CA THR A 156 21.89 -2.66 1.80
C THR A 156 22.94 -3.68 1.37
N GLN A 157 24.07 -3.22 0.82
CA GLN A 157 25.19 -4.09 0.46
C GLN A 157 25.79 -4.79 1.68
N MET A 158 26.00 -4.05 2.78
CA MET A 158 26.49 -4.63 4.03
C MET A 158 25.51 -5.67 4.57
N LEU A 159 24.20 -5.40 4.57
CA LEU A 159 23.20 -6.38 5.01
C LEU A 159 23.23 -7.64 4.16
N ASN A 160 23.28 -7.51 2.83
CA ASN A 160 23.41 -8.66 1.93
C ASN A 160 24.68 -9.48 2.22
N GLN A 161 25.82 -8.84 2.45
CA GLN A 161 27.05 -9.53 2.86
C GLN A 161 26.91 -10.23 4.21
N ALA A 162 26.26 -9.58 5.18
CA ALA A 162 26.02 -10.14 6.51
C ALA A 162 25.07 -11.34 6.45
N VAL A 163 24.03 -11.30 5.61
CA VAL A 163 23.12 -12.43 5.37
C VAL A 163 23.86 -13.62 4.77
N LEU A 164 24.70 -13.40 3.75
CA LEU A 164 25.49 -14.48 3.15
C LEU A 164 26.46 -15.11 4.16
N ALA A 165 27.19 -14.30 4.93
CA ALA A 165 28.06 -14.79 5.99
C ALA A 165 27.29 -15.52 7.10
N ALA A 166 26.09 -15.03 7.46
CA ALA A 166 25.22 -15.68 8.44
C ALA A 166 24.70 -17.03 7.95
N VAL A 167 24.37 -17.17 6.65
CA VAL A 167 23.94 -18.43 6.05
C VAL A 167 25.05 -19.48 6.07
N GLU A 168 26.30 -19.09 5.88
CA GLU A 168 27.45 -19.98 6.02
C GLU A 168 27.68 -20.38 7.47
N ARG A 169 27.74 -19.40 8.38
CA ARG A 169 27.99 -19.64 9.81
C ARG A 169 26.84 -20.37 10.51
N ALA A 170 25.59 -20.18 10.07
CA ALA A 170 24.44 -20.92 10.60
C ALA A 170 24.57 -22.44 10.38
N ALA A 171 25.21 -22.84 9.27
CA ALA A 171 25.44 -24.24 8.92
C ALA A 171 26.64 -24.85 9.66
N ASP A 172 27.64 -24.04 10.05
CA ASP A 172 28.83 -24.51 10.77
C ASP A 172 28.55 -24.72 12.27
N PRO A 173 28.69 -25.95 12.81
CA PRO A 173 28.53 -26.22 14.24
C PRO A 173 29.55 -25.51 15.15
N ARG A 174 30.71 -25.11 14.60
CA ARG A 174 31.78 -24.44 15.36
C ARG A 174 31.57 -22.93 15.45
N ALA A 175 30.78 -22.36 14.56
CA ALA A 175 30.46 -20.94 14.59
C ALA A 175 29.43 -20.63 15.70
N PHE A 176 29.74 -19.62 16.52
CA PHE A 176 28.92 -19.17 17.65
C PHE A 176 28.50 -20.29 18.61
N PRO A 177 29.45 -20.91 19.35
CA PRO A 177 29.19 -22.07 20.20
C PRO A 177 28.18 -21.79 21.33
N ALA A 178 28.05 -20.54 21.78
CA ALA A 178 27.02 -20.17 22.75
C ALA A 178 25.60 -20.46 22.24
N GLN A 179 25.34 -20.32 20.94
CA GLN A 179 24.03 -20.59 20.36
C GLN A 179 23.68 -22.08 20.38
N THR A 180 24.66 -22.95 20.12
CA THR A 180 24.45 -24.41 20.14
C THR A 180 24.43 -24.95 21.57
N GLN A 181 25.38 -24.52 22.41
CA GLN A 181 25.56 -25.06 23.78
C GLN A 181 24.60 -24.47 24.81
N GLN A 182 24.30 -23.17 24.74
CA GLN A 182 23.45 -22.49 25.74
C GLN A 182 22.02 -22.33 25.25
N LEU A 183 21.81 -21.98 23.97
CA LEU A 183 20.47 -21.76 23.41
C LEU A 183 19.86 -23.00 22.75
N GLY A 184 20.62 -24.09 22.60
CA GLY A 184 20.14 -25.33 21.97
C GLY A 184 19.80 -25.21 20.49
N LEU A 185 20.29 -24.17 19.81
CA LEU A 185 20.00 -23.91 18.40
C LEU A 185 20.89 -24.80 17.52
N ALA A 186 20.31 -25.84 16.91
CA ALA A 186 21.03 -26.74 16.03
C ALA A 186 21.55 -26.02 14.77
N PRO A 187 22.71 -26.43 14.22
CA PRO A 187 23.21 -25.91 12.94
C PRO A 187 22.19 -26.17 11.83
N TRP A 188 22.06 -25.20 10.92
CA TRP A 188 21.07 -25.27 9.84
C TRP A 188 21.66 -24.75 8.52
N ALA A 189 21.59 -25.58 7.48
CA ALA A 189 22.00 -25.23 6.13
C ALA A 189 20.79 -24.77 5.31
N VAL A 190 20.84 -23.52 4.85
CA VAL A 190 19.84 -22.96 3.91
C VAL A 190 20.11 -23.50 2.51
N ASP A 191 19.06 -23.87 1.78
CA ASP A 191 19.18 -24.42 0.41
C ASP A 191 19.40 -23.33 -0.63
N LYS A 192 18.66 -22.22 -0.50
CA LYS A 192 18.70 -21.10 -1.46
C LYS A 192 18.60 -19.73 -0.79
N VAL A 193 19.27 -18.75 -1.40
CA VAL A 193 19.17 -17.33 -1.02
C VAL A 193 18.82 -16.53 -2.27
N PHE A 194 17.85 -15.64 -2.18
CA PHE A 194 17.43 -14.73 -3.25
C PHE A 194 17.47 -13.28 -2.79
N CYS A 195 17.76 -12.36 -3.71
CA CYS A 195 17.49 -10.93 -3.52
C CYS A 195 16.20 -10.53 -4.25
N ALA A 196 15.43 -9.63 -3.65
CA ALA A 196 14.22 -9.06 -4.25
C ALA A 196 14.55 -7.75 -4.97
N GLU A 197 14.33 -7.69 -6.28
CA GLU A 197 14.58 -6.51 -7.12
C GLU A 197 13.29 -6.05 -7.80
N THR A 198 13.15 -4.75 -8.05
CA THR A 198 12.01 -4.16 -8.77
C THR A 198 12.36 -3.69 -10.18
N ASP A 199 13.65 -3.62 -10.53
CA ASP A 199 14.09 -3.18 -11.85
C ASP A 199 13.72 -4.20 -12.94
N SER A 200 12.96 -3.74 -13.92
CA SER A 200 12.51 -4.50 -15.07
C SER A 200 13.64 -5.07 -15.96
N ARG A 201 14.83 -4.49 -15.91
CA ARG A 201 15.96 -4.86 -16.79
C ARG A 201 16.75 -6.07 -16.28
N LEU A 202 16.56 -6.45 -15.02
CA LEU A 202 17.34 -7.50 -14.37
C LEU A 202 16.78 -8.89 -14.70
N THR A 203 17.63 -9.91 -14.58
CA THR A 203 17.28 -11.32 -14.81
C THR A 203 16.88 -12.00 -13.50
N GLY A 204 15.84 -12.82 -13.52
CA GLY A 204 15.41 -13.60 -12.36
C GLY A 204 14.00 -14.15 -12.52
N THR A 205 13.51 -14.84 -11.49
CA THR A 205 12.11 -15.28 -11.43
C THR A 205 11.21 -14.07 -11.29
N ILE A 206 10.27 -13.89 -12.22
CA ILE A 206 9.39 -12.71 -12.26
C ILE A 206 8.10 -13.00 -11.49
N LEU A 207 7.73 -12.09 -10.59
CA LEU A 207 6.43 -12.03 -9.95
C LEU A 207 5.69 -10.78 -10.42
N VAL A 208 4.60 -10.97 -11.16
CA VAL A 208 3.68 -9.87 -11.53
C VAL A 208 2.72 -9.64 -10.36
N THR A 209 2.71 -8.43 -9.81
CA THR A 209 1.91 -8.09 -8.60
C THR A 209 0.41 -8.07 -8.88
N ALA A 210 0.01 -7.77 -10.11
CA ALA A 210 -1.38 -7.82 -10.55
C ALA A 210 -1.88 -9.24 -10.89
N ARG A 211 -1.11 -10.30 -10.59
CA ARG A 211 -1.54 -11.70 -10.79
C ARG A 211 -2.75 -12.00 -9.90
N LEU A 212 -3.74 -12.68 -10.48
CA LEU A 212 -4.91 -13.17 -9.74
C LEU A 212 -4.60 -14.45 -8.99
N SER A 213 -5.10 -14.53 -7.77
CA SER A 213 -5.00 -15.70 -6.93
C SER A 213 -6.38 -16.28 -6.67
N ALA A 214 -6.62 -17.51 -7.11
CA ALA A 214 -7.90 -18.19 -6.86
C ALA A 214 -8.13 -18.46 -5.37
N ASN A 215 -7.05 -18.79 -4.64
CA ASN A 215 -7.12 -19.12 -3.22
C ASN A 215 -7.36 -17.88 -2.34
N LEU A 216 -6.82 -16.73 -2.74
CA LEU A 216 -7.01 -15.47 -2.02
C LEU A 216 -8.28 -14.73 -2.48
N GLY A 217 -8.80 -15.05 -3.67
CA GLY A 217 -10.00 -14.42 -4.24
C GLY A 217 -9.77 -12.98 -4.72
N CYS A 218 -8.52 -12.53 -4.84
CA CYS A 218 -8.12 -11.19 -5.26
C CYS A 218 -6.78 -11.24 -6.02
N SER A 219 -6.28 -10.09 -6.48
CA SER A 219 -4.91 -10.00 -6.97
C SER A 219 -3.91 -9.91 -5.81
N LEU A 220 -2.64 -10.24 -6.04
CA LEU A 220 -1.62 -10.16 -4.99
C LEU A 220 -1.42 -8.72 -4.48
N VAL A 221 -1.52 -7.73 -5.38
CA VAL A 221 -1.45 -6.32 -4.99
C VAL A 221 -2.61 -5.91 -4.08
N ASP A 222 -3.82 -6.39 -4.35
CA ASP A 222 -4.99 -6.13 -3.50
C ASP A 222 -4.84 -6.82 -2.13
N GLN A 223 -4.33 -8.05 -2.09
CA GLN A 223 -4.04 -8.75 -0.83
C GLN A 223 -3.01 -7.97 0.01
N ALA A 224 -1.96 -7.45 -0.64
CA ALA A 224 -0.88 -6.73 0.01
C ALA A 224 -1.23 -5.27 0.38
N ALA A 225 -2.36 -4.74 -0.08
CA ALA A 225 -2.67 -3.32 0.08
C ALA A 225 -2.90 -2.90 1.54
N THR A 226 -3.53 -3.75 2.35
CA THR A 226 -3.71 -3.49 3.78
C THR A 226 -2.34 -3.39 4.47
N ALA A 227 -1.44 -4.34 4.19
CA ALA A 227 -0.09 -4.34 4.72
C ALA A 227 0.69 -3.07 4.30
N ARG A 228 0.56 -2.66 3.04
CA ARG A 228 1.19 -1.44 2.52
C ARG A 228 0.70 -0.19 3.23
N GLY A 229 -0.62 -0.07 3.43
CA GLY A 229 -1.21 1.05 4.17
C GLY A 229 -0.84 1.08 5.65
N LEU A 230 -0.48 -0.06 6.25
CA LEU A 230 0.06 -0.11 7.61
C LEU A 230 1.52 0.33 7.68
N ILE A 231 2.32 0.09 6.65
CA ILE A 231 3.74 0.44 6.61
C ILE A 231 3.94 1.92 6.27
N HIS A 232 3.22 2.43 5.27
CA HIS A 232 3.41 3.80 4.79
C HIS A 232 2.36 4.75 5.36
N ASP A 233 2.79 5.95 5.76
CA ASP A 233 1.89 7.02 6.22
C ASP A 233 1.21 7.77 5.06
N ARG A 234 1.60 7.45 3.82
CA ARG A 234 1.02 7.98 2.58
C ARG A 234 0.67 6.81 1.67
N TYR A 235 -0.23 7.04 0.72
CA TYR A 235 -0.52 6.04 -0.27
C TYR A 235 0.71 5.80 -1.16
N THR A 236 1.07 4.54 -1.32
CA THR A 236 2.17 4.13 -2.21
C THR A 236 1.65 3.12 -3.22
N VAL A 237 1.99 3.34 -4.49
CA VAL A 237 1.64 2.41 -5.57
C VAL A 237 2.54 1.19 -5.47
N ALA A 238 1.96 0.00 -5.62
CA ALA A 238 2.75 -1.23 -5.68
C ALA A 238 3.63 -1.27 -6.94
N PRO A 239 4.84 -1.86 -6.87
CA PRO A 239 5.63 -2.15 -8.06
C PRO A 239 4.82 -3.03 -9.04
N ALA A 240 5.01 -2.84 -10.35
CA ALA A 240 4.32 -3.65 -11.35
C ALA A 240 4.77 -5.13 -11.34
N SER A 241 6.03 -5.36 -10.97
CA SER A 241 6.60 -6.69 -10.83
C SER A 241 7.80 -6.69 -9.88
N TYR A 242 8.02 -7.81 -9.19
CA TYR A 242 9.27 -8.13 -8.54
C TYR A 242 10.05 -9.15 -9.37
N ARG A 243 11.38 -9.13 -9.23
CA ARG A 243 12.31 -10.11 -9.78
C ARG A 243 13.16 -10.68 -8.66
N PHE A 244 13.25 -12.00 -8.62
CA PHE A 244 14.04 -12.71 -7.63
C PHE A 244 15.27 -13.30 -8.29
N ARG A 245 16.44 -12.79 -7.91
CA ARG A 245 17.72 -13.29 -8.40
C ARG A 245 18.40 -14.17 -7.36
N PRO A 246 18.80 -15.41 -7.71
CA PRO A 246 19.49 -16.28 -6.77
C PRO A 246 20.90 -15.75 -6.46
N LEU A 247 21.24 -15.67 -5.17
CA LEU A 247 22.58 -15.40 -4.67
C LEU A 247 23.31 -16.71 -4.30
N VAL A 248 22.56 -17.66 -3.76
CA VAL A 248 23.06 -19.00 -3.39
C VAL A 248 22.03 -20.03 -3.83
N ASN A 249 22.49 -21.11 -4.47
CA ASN A 249 21.67 -22.29 -4.75
C ASN A 249 22.52 -23.54 -4.52
N ARG A 250 22.19 -24.30 -3.47
CA ARG A 250 22.91 -25.54 -3.10
C ARG A 250 22.29 -26.80 -3.71
N LEU A 251 21.22 -26.68 -4.50
CA LEU A 251 20.57 -27.81 -5.14
C LEU A 251 21.17 -28.08 -6.52
N ALA A 252 21.58 -29.33 -6.75
CA ALA A 252 22.11 -29.77 -8.03
C ALA A 252 21.00 -29.85 -9.11
N HIS A 253 21.31 -29.42 -10.33
CA HIS A 253 20.56 -29.74 -11.57
C HIS A 253 19.10 -29.26 -11.70
N VAL A 254 18.73 -28.12 -11.13
CA VAL A 254 17.44 -27.48 -11.47
C VAL A 254 17.66 -26.37 -12.48
N SER A 255 17.62 -26.72 -13.76
CA SER A 255 17.80 -25.76 -14.87
C SER A 255 16.60 -24.81 -15.04
N ASP A 256 15.42 -25.18 -14.54
CA ASP A 256 14.19 -24.40 -14.71
C ASP A 256 13.92 -23.51 -13.48
N HIS A 257 14.20 -22.21 -13.61
CA HIS A 257 14.11 -21.22 -12.54
C HIS A 257 12.69 -20.60 -12.42
N ARG A 258 11.64 -21.41 -12.61
CA ARG A 258 10.26 -20.89 -12.65
C ARG A 258 9.73 -20.48 -11.28
N ASP A 259 10.23 -21.07 -10.22
CA ASP A 259 9.78 -20.81 -8.84
C ASP A 259 10.93 -20.95 -7.82
N MET A 260 10.89 -20.15 -6.76
CA MET A 260 11.90 -20.08 -5.69
C MET A 260 12.07 -21.45 -5.00
N PHE A 261 10.98 -22.19 -4.83
CA PHE A 261 10.96 -23.51 -4.16
C PHE A 261 11.24 -24.70 -5.06
N THR A 262 11.51 -24.50 -6.36
CA THR A 262 11.77 -25.61 -7.29
C THR A 262 12.93 -26.49 -6.81
N GLY A 263 12.71 -27.80 -6.69
CA GLY A 263 13.70 -28.75 -6.17
C GLY A 263 13.69 -28.94 -4.65
N ILE A 264 12.84 -28.22 -3.91
CA ILE A 264 12.66 -28.39 -2.46
C ILE A 264 11.31 -29.08 -2.23
N ASN A 265 11.32 -30.30 -1.69
CA ASN A 265 10.08 -31.05 -1.46
C ASN A 265 9.41 -30.63 -0.14
N LEU A 266 8.44 -29.72 -0.23
CA LEU A 266 7.60 -29.28 0.90
C LEU A 266 6.12 -29.51 0.57
N PRO A 267 5.58 -30.71 0.83
CA PRO A 267 4.16 -30.98 0.58
C PRO A 267 3.28 -30.20 1.56
N HIS A 268 2.03 -29.94 1.17
CA HIS A 268 1.03 -29.31 2.04
C HIS A 268 0.83 -30.14 3.31
N GLY A 269 0.80 -29.48 4.48
CA GLY A 269 0.71 -30.14 5.78
C GLY A 269 2.04 -30.64 6.35
N SER A 270 3.15 -30.44 5.65
CA SER A 270 4.49 -30.64 6.22
C SER A 270 4.80 -29.60 7.30
N GLU A 271 5.90 -29.81 8.04
CA GLU A 271 6.32 -28.90 9.13
C GLU A 271 6.56 -27.44 8.68
N ALA A 272 6.75 -27.22 7.38
CA ALA A 272 7.06 -25.92 6.78
C ALA A 272 5.96 -25.38 5.84
N ARG A 273 4.82 -26.08 5.69
CA ARG A 273 3.76 -25.69 4.75
C ARG A 273 2.36 -26.02 5.27
N ARG A 274 1.47 -25.03 5.23
CA ARG A 274 0.07 -25.13 5.65
C ARG A 274 -0.66 -26.23 4.88
N ILE A 275 -1.58 -26.89 5.59
CA ILE A 275 -2.57 -27.77 4.98
C ILE A 275 -3.42 -26.92 4.03
N ARG A 276 -3.60 -27.39 2.80
CA ARG A 276 -4.43 -26.67 1.81
C ARG A 276 -5.89 -26.74 2.27
N GLY A 277 -6.51 -25.58 2.48
CA GLY A 277 -7.96 -25.50 2.70
C GLY A 277 -8.74 -25.86 1.44
N ALA A 278 -10.04 -26.13 1.57
CA ALA A 278 -10.91 -26.19 0.40
C ALA A 278 -10.81 -24.85 -0.34
N SER A 279 -10.50 -24.88 -1.64
CA SER A 279 -10.52 -23.67 -2.46
C SER A 279 -11.90 -23.06 -2.33
N VAL A 280 -11.98 -21.81 -1.86
CA VAL A 280 -13.20 -21.01 -1.99
C VAL A 280 -13.39 -20.90 -3.50
N GLY A 281 -14.35 -21.64 -4.04
CA GLY A 281 -14.60 -21.77 -5.48
C GLY A 281 -15.11 -20.47 -6.11
N GLY A 282 -14.35 -19.40 -5.97
CA GLY A 282 -14.60 -18.12 -6.61
C GLY A 282 -14.51 -18.31 -8.11
N ASN A 283 -15.54 -17.87 -8.82
CA ASN A 283 -15.58 -17.90 -10.27
C ASN A 283 -14.43 -17.03 -10.81
N LEU A 284 -13.34 -17.65 -11.27
CA LEU A 284 -12.17 -16.96 -11.83
C LEU A 284 -12.55 -15.93 -12.90
N GLY A 285 -13.65 -16.16 -13.64
CA GLY A 285 -14.18 -15.22 -14.63
C GLY A 285 -14.82 -13.96 -14.03
N GLU A 286 -15.43 -14.04 -12.84
CA GLU A 286 -15.89 -12.85 -12.10
C GLU A 286 -14.73 -12.05 -11.55
N LEU A 287 -13.71 -12.75 -11.02
CA LEU A 287 -12.50 -12.11 -10.54
C LEU A 287 -11.74 -11.39 -11.67
N ALA A 288 -11.59 -12.05 -12.82
CA ALA A 288 -10.95 -11.45 -13.99
C ALA A 288 -11.70 -10.21 -14.51
N ARG A 289 -13.04 -10.25 -14.52
CA ARG A 289 -13.87 -9.09 -14.89
C ARG A 289 -13.70 -7.93 -13.92
N SER A 290 -13.66 -8.21 -12.62
CA SER A 290 -13.41 -7.20 -11.60
C SER A 290 -12.05 -6.54 -11.81
N VAL A 291 -10.98 -7.32 -12.01
CA VAL A 291 -9.63 -6.78 -12.22
C VAL A 291 -9.46 -6.05 -13.55
N GLN A 292 -10.14 -6.48 -14.61
CA GLN A 292 -10.14 -5.73 -15.86
C GLN A 292 -10.79 -4.34 -15.67
N ARG A 293 -11.89 -4.27 -14.92
CA ARG A 293 -12.56 -3.01 -14.59
C ARG A 293 -11.65 -2.10 -13.75
N GLN A 294 -10.98 -2.67 -12.74
CA GLN A 294 -9.99 -1.95 -11.93
C GLN A 294 -8.91 -1.28 -12.81
N ARG A 295 -8.31 -2.03 -13.75
CA ARG A 295 -7.29 -1.49 -14.66
C ARG A 295 -7.84 -0.39 -15.56
N SER A 296 -9.06 -0.54 -16.07
CA SER A 296 -9.72 0.51 -16.88
C SER A 296 -9.90 1.80 -16.08
N VAL A 297 -10.30 1.71 -14.81
CA VAL A 297 -10.43 2.88 -13.92
C VAL A 297 -9.06 3.51 -13.64
N GLN A 298 -8.04 2.73 -13.30
CA GLN A 298 -6.68 3.25 -13.08
C GLN A 298 -6.11 3.97 -14.31
N GLN A 299 -6.31 3.42 -15.51
CA GLN A 299 -5.88 4.07 -16.75
C GLN A 299 -6.63 5.37 -17.01
N PHE A 300 -7.92 5.42 -16.67
CA PHE A 300 -8.71 6.64 -16.74
C PHE A 300 -8.17 7.70 -15.76
N LEU A 301 -7.89 7.32 -14.51
CA LEU A 301 -7.33 8.21 -13.49
C LEU A 301 -5.96 8.76 -13.89
N ALA A 302 -5.08 7.90 -14.39
CA ALA A 302 -3.76 8.31 -14.87
C ALA A 302 -3.85 9.34 -16.01
N ARG A 303 -4.84 9.22 -16.91
CA ARG A 303 -5.06 10.18 -17.99
C ARG A 303 -5.62 11.51 -17.50
N GLY A 304 -6.60 11.48 -16.59
CA GLY A 304 -7.22 12.68 -16.04
C GLY A 304 -6.28 13.53 -15.17
N ALA A 305 -5.39 12.87 -14.42
CA ALA A 305 -4.40 13.56 -13.59
C ALA A 305 -3.20 14.10 -14.38
N SER A 306 -2.87 13.52 -15.54
CA SER A 306 -1.67 13.90 -16.32
C SER A 306 -1.90 15.08 -17.27
N SER A 307 -3.15 15.50 -17.50
CA SER A 307 -3.42 16.64 -18.36
C SER A 307 -3.11 17.94 -17.61
N THR A 308 -2.02 18.60 -17.99
CA THR A 308 -1.71 19.99 -17.60
C THR A 308 -2.84 20.96 -17.99
N ASP A 309 -3.68 20.55 -18.94
CA ASP A 309 -4.93 21.20 -19.39
C ASP A 309 -6.20 20.58 -18.76
N ALA A 310 -6.11 20.00 -17.55
CA ALA A 310 -7.30 19.58 -16.80
C ALA A 310 -8.14 20.83 -16.46
N THR A 311 -8.99 21.24 -17.41
CA THR A 311 -9.98 22.28 -17.17
C THR A 311 -10.83 21.88 -15.95
N ALA A 312 -11.27 22.87 -15.17
CA ALA A 312 -12.15 22.66 -14.02
C ALA A 312 -13.39 21.79 -14.37
N SER A 313 -13.80 21.84 -15.65
CA SER A 313 -14.82 20.98 -16.27
C SER A 313 -14.50 19.48 -16.19
N THR A 314 -13.29 19.06 -16.60
CA THR A 314 -12.89 17.63 -16.60
C THR A 314 -12.82 17.06 -15.19
N ASN A 315 -12.33 17.84 -14.22
CA ASN A 315 -12.26 17.43 -12.81
C ASN A 315 -13.65 17.37 -12.15
N ALA A 316 -14.56 18.29 -12.47
CA ALA A 316 -15.93 18.26 -11.97
C ALA A 316 -16.76 17.13 -12.61
N ALA A 317 -16.59 16.88 -13.91
CA ALA A 317 -17.21 15.76 -14.61
C ALA A 317 -16.75 14.41 -14.04
N TRP A 318 -15.45 14.28 -13.75
CA TRP A 318 -14.92 13.11 -13.08
C TRP A 318 -15.53 12.95 -11.68
N LEU A 319 -15.51 13.98 -10.83
CA LEU A 319 -16.10 13.94 -9.48
C LEU A 319 -17.59 13.53 -9.49
N GLY A 320 -18.34 13.84 -10.55
CA GLY A 320 -19.72 13.40 -10.73
C GLY A 320 -19.88 11.93 -11.14
N GLN A 321 -18.87 11.34 -11.79
CA GLN A 321 -18.90 9.98 -12.33
C GLN A 321 -18.11 8.96 -11.49
N VAL A 322 -17.37 9.39 -10.47
CA VAL A 322 -16.52 8.51 -9.63
C VAL A 322 -17.31 7.35 -9.05
N ASP A 323 -18.46 7.62 -8.45
CA ASP A 323 -19.24 6.60 -7.75
C ASP A 323 -19.78 5.55 -8.74
N GLU A 324 -20.08 5.95 -9.97
CA GLU A 324 -20.48 5.05 -11.06
C GLU A 324 -19.29 4.21 -11.54
N LEU A 325 -18.12 4.82 -11.74
CA LEU A 325 -16.90 4.12 -12.15
C LEU A 325 -16.40 3.13 -11.09
N LEU A 326 -16.58 3.46 -9.81
CA LEU A 326 -16.27 2.59 -8.68
C LEU A 326 -17.35 1.52 -8.44
N SER A 327 -18.47 1.55 -9.17
CA SER A 327 -19.53 0.57 -9.00
C SER A 327 -19.09 -0.85 -9.43
N GLY A 328 -19.28 -1.81 -8.51
CA GLY A 328 -18.88 -3.20 -8.72
C GLY A 328 -17.39 -3.51 -8.52
N LEU A 329 -16.58 -2.55 -8.02
CA LEU A 329 -15.27 -2.84 -7.46
C LEU A 329 -15.39 -3.24 -5.98
N SER A 330 -14.39 -3.97 -5.47
CA SER A 330 -14.32 -4.27 -4.03
C SER A 330 -14.12 -3.00 -3.22
N GLU A 331 -14.57 -3.00 -1.96
CA GLU A 331 -14.45 -1.84 -1.06
C GLU A 331 -12.98 -1.43 -0.87
N ASN A 332 -12.08 -2.40 -0.71
CA ASN A 332 -10.63 -2.15 -0.60
C ASN A 332 -10.08 -1.41 -1.82
N HIS A 333 -10.40 -1.90 -3.01
CA HIS A 333 -9.88 -1.30 -4.23
C HIS A 333 -10.48 0.09 -4.48
N CYS A 334 -11.75 0.32 -4.14
CA CYS A 334 -12.34 1.66 -4.16
C CYS A 334 -11.55 2.62 -3.27
N ALA A 335 -11.25 2.21 -2.04
CA ALA A 335 -10.53 3.02 -1.08
C ALA A 335 -9.09 3.34 -1.54
N GLU A 336 -8.40 2.37 -2.14
CA GLU A 336 -7.07 2.60 -2.72
C GLU A 336 -7.07 3.59 -3.88
N LEU A 337 -8.02 3.47 -4.82
CA LEU A 337 -8.12 4.39 -5.96
C LEU A 337 -8.42 5.82 -5.50
N LEU A 338 -9.33 5.97 -4.52
CA LEU A 338 -9.62 7.27 -3.93
C LEU A 338 -8.39 7.84 -3.20
N ALA A 339 -7.64 7.01 -2.47
CA ALA A 339 -6.43 7.44 -1.78
C ALA A 339 -5.34 7.88 -2.77
N GLN A 340 -5.13 7.12 -3.84
CA GLN A 340 -4.19 7.45 -4.91
C GLN A 340 -4.51 8.79 -5.53
N LEU A 341 -5.78 9.01 -5.88
CA LEU A 341 -6.18 10.23 -6.54
C LEU A 341 -6.13 11.44 -5.61
N ALA A 342 -6.56 11.29 -4.37
CA ALA A 342 -6.47 12.37 -3.39
C ALA A 342 -5.01 12.83 -3.23
N GLN A 343 -4.07 11.89 -3.20
CA GLN A 343 -2.64 12.20 -3.16
C GLN A 343 -2.16 12.88 -4.44
N GLN A 344 -2.57 12.42 -5.63
CA GLN A 344 -2.21 13.07 -6.89
C GLN A 344 -2.71 14.52 -6.94
N TYR A 345 -3.96 14.78 -6.54
CA TYR A 345 -4.48 16.15 -6.47
C TYR A 345 -3.71 17.01 -5.46
N ALA A 346 -3.33 16.45 -4.31
CA ALA A 346 -2.52 17.17 -3.33
C ALA A 346 -1.12 17.51 -3.89
N GLU A 347 -0.46 16.57 -4.57
CA GLU A 347 0.85 16.78 -5.22
C GLU A 347 0.81 17.83 -6.34
N GLN A 348 -0.33 17.96 -7.01
CA GLN A 348 -0.58 18.97 -8.04
C GLN A 348 -1.04 20.33 -7.49
N GLY A 349 -1.12 20.49 -6.16
CA GLY A 349 -1.61 21.71 -5.50
C GLY A 349 -3.12 21.94 -5.60
N GLN A 350 -3.89 20.95 -6.06
CA GLN A 350 -5.36 20.99 -6.15
C GLN A 350 -6.01 20.59 -4.83
N TRP A 351 -5.73 21.35 -3.77
CA TRP A 351 -6.04 20.95 -2.40
C TRP A 351 -7.53 20.76 -2.09
N GLU A 352 -8.43 21.53 -2.71
CA GLU A 352 -9.89 21.39 -2.54
C GLU A 352 -10.41 20.06 -3.13
N LEU A 353 -9.88 19.67 -4.29
CA LEU A 353 -10.23 18.39 -4.92
C LEU A 353 -9.68 17.21 -4.10
N ALA A 354 -8.43 17.33 -3.61
CA ALA A 354 -7.85 16.36 -2.69
C ALA A 354 -8.70 16.18 -1.42
N MET A 355 -9.16 17.27 -0.82
CA MET A 355 -10.04 17.24 0.35
C MET A 355 -11.36 16.50 0.06
N GLU A 356 -12.04 16.83 -1.03
CA GLU A 356 -13.31 16.19 -1.41
C GLU A 356 -13.14 14.68 -1.62
N VAL A 357 -12.05 14.26 -2.28
CA VAL A 357 -11.76 12.83 -2.49
C VAL A 357 -11.43 12.13 -1.16
N HIS A 358 -10.66 12.74 -0.26
CA HIS A 358 -10.42 12.19 1.08
C HIS A 358 -11.70 12.03 1.89
N LEU A 359 -12.61 13.01 1.85
CA LEU A 359 -13.91 12.92 2.52
C LEU A 359 -14.77 11.78 1.97
N ARG A 360 -14.76 11.57 0.65
CA ARG A 360 -15.48 10.45 0.01
C ARG A 360 -14.91 9.09 0.39
N LEU A 361 -13.58 8.97 0.45
CA LEU A 361 -12.91 7.77 0.94
C LEU A 361 -13.41 7.42 2.34
N LEU A 362 -13.42 8.38 3.25
CA LEU A 362 -13.83 8.17 4.64
C LEU A 362 -15.31 7.84 4.79
N ARG A 363 -16.19 8.44 3.96
CA ARG A 363 -17.63 8.10 3.96
C ARG A 363 -17.88 6.67 3.48
N ARG A 364 -17.12 6.20 2.49
CA ARG A 364 -17.33 4.90 1.86
C ARG A 364 -16.66 3.77 2.64
N ALA A 365 -15.42 3.96 3.08
CA ALA A 365 -14.59 2.92 3.67
C ALA A 365 -13.89 3.41 4.95
N PRO A 366 -14.64 3.73 6.02
CA PRO A 366 -14.10 4.34 7.23
C PRO A 366 -13.12 3.43 8.00
N ARG A 367 -13.19 2.10 7.78
CA ARG A 367 -12.35 1.10 8.45
C ARG A 367 -11.19 0.61 7.58
N HIS A 368 -11.00 1.18 6.38
CA HIS A 368 -9.93 0.77 5.48
C HIS A 368 -8.56 1.24 5.96
N ALA A 369 -7.48 0.55 5.58
CA ALA A 369 -6.11 0.91 5.96
C ALA A 369 -5.72 2.34 5.54
N CYS A 370 -6.23 2.82 4.39
CA CYS A 370 -5.99 4.19 3.91
C CYS A 370 -6.80 5.27 4.66
N ALA A 371 -7.76 4.89 5.51
CA ALA A 371 -8.60 5.85 6.23
C ALA A 371 -7.78 6.67 7.24
N SER A 372 -6.86 6.04 7.98
CA SER A 372 -6.01 6.71 8.96
C SER A 372 -5.17 7.82 8.33
N ALA A 373 -4.53 7.54 7.19
CA ALA A 373 -3.77 8.53 6.44
C ALA A 373 -4.65 9.68 5.94
N SER A 374 -5.88 9.37 5.49
CA SER A 374 -6.84 10.38 5.04
C SER A 374 -7.34 11.27 6.18
N TYR A 375 -7.60 10.72 7.37
CA TYR A 375 -7.94 11.50 8.56
C TYR A 375 -6.81 12.45 8.95
N LEU A 376 -5.57 11.95 9.00
CA LEU A 376 -4.40 12.77 9.34
C LEU A 376 -4.18 13.89 8.32
N TRP A 377 -4.36 13.60 7.03
CA TRP A 377 -4.26 14.59 5.97
C TRP A 377 -5.33 15.67 6.12
N LEU A 378 -6.59 15.30 6.33
CA LEU A 378 -7.69 16.25 6.50
C LEU A 378 -7.51 17.11 7.77
N ALA A 379 -6.99 16.53 8.85
CA ALA A 379 -6.67 17.28 10.06
C ALA A 379 -5.58 18.34 9.78
N LYS A 380 -4.51 17.98 9.05
CA LYS A 380 -3.45 18.91 8.64
C LYS A 380 -3.97 19.99 7.70
N TYR A 381 -4.82 19.61 6.76
CA TYR A 381 -5.47 20.52 5.82
C TYR A 381 -6.34 21.55 6.54
N ALA A 382 -7.20 21.11 7.45
CA ALA A 382 -8.07 21.99 8.24
C ALA A 382 -7.29 22.91 9.20
N ALA A 383 -6.13 22.47 9.69
CA ALA A 383 -5.28 23.25 10.58
C ALA A 383 -4.32 24.21 9.84
N SER A 384 -4.18 24.10 8.52
CA SER A 384 -3.19 24.88 7.76
C SER A 384 -3.66 26.30 7.45
N ALA A 385 -2.95 27.29 7.99
CA ALA A 385 -3.17 28.70 7.70
C ALA A 385 -2.82 29.08 6.25
N GLU A 386 -1.92 28.35 5.57
CA GLU A 386 -1.58 28.56 4.17
C GLU A 386 -2.68 28.09 3.23
N VAL A 387 -3.30 26.94 3.51
CA VAL A 387 -4.48 26.47 2.79
C VAL A 387 -5.64 27.44 3.02
N ALA A 388 -5.85 27.88 4.26
CA ALA A 388 -6.86 28.89 4.58
C ALA A 388 -6.61 30.23 3.85
N ARG A 389 -5.35 30.58 3.58
CA ARG A 389 -4.97 31.77 2.81
C ARG A 389 -5.17 31.58 1.31
N ALA A 390 -4.74 30.45 0.76
CA ALA A 390 -4.99 30.08 -0.64
C ALA A 390 -6.50 30.01 -0.97
N MET A 391 -7.32 29.49 -0.05
CA MET A 391 -8.79 29.51 -0.17
C MET A 391 -9.34 30.94 -0.20
N LYS A 392 -8.86 31.83 0.68
CA LYS A 392 -9.25 33.25 0.69
C LYS A 392 -8.86 33.96 -0.60
N ASP A 393 -7.66 33.71 -1.11
CA ASP A 393 -7.17 34.33 -2.34
C ASP A 393 -7.99 33.86 -3.56
N ARG A 394 -8.43 32.59 -3.58
CA ARG A 394 -9.27 32.02 -4.65
C ARG A 394 -10.74 32.45 -4.58
N HIS A 395 -11.30 32.57 -3.37
CA HIS A 395 -12.62 33.20 -3.16
C HIS A 395 -12.61 34.66 -3.59
N GLY A 396 -11.55 35.41 -3.24
CA GLY A 396 -11.37 36.79 -3.69
C GLY A 396 -11.23 36.91 -5.22
N MET A 397 -10.61 35.93 -5.88
CA MET A 397 -10.50 35.89 -7.34
C MET A 397 -11.81 35.52 -8.05
N LEU A 398 -12.63 34.64 -7.46
CA LEU A 398 -13.96 34.29 -7.96
C LEU A 398 -14.97 35.42 -7.73
N GLU A 399 -14.91 36.11 -6.59
CA GLU A 399 -15.71 37.32 -6.32
C GLU A 399 -15.29 38.48 -7.23
N ALA A 400 -14.00 38.67 -7.48
CA ALA A 400 -13.51 39.64 -8.46
C ALA A 400 -13.92 39.27 -9.89
N GLY A 401 -13.88 37.99 -10.26
CA GLY A 401 -14.34 37.50 -11.57
C GLY A 401 -15.85 37.64 -11.76
N GLN A 402 -16.65 37.40 -10.71
CA GLN A 402 -18.10 37.63 -10.72
C GLN A 402 -18.45 39.12 -10.69
N ALA A 403 -17.65 39.96 -10.03
CA ALA A 403 -17.80 41.41 -10.08
C ALA A 403 -17.47 41.97 -11.46
N VAL A 404 -16.43 41.45 -12.14
CA VAL A 404 -16.09 41.82 -13.52
C VAL A 404 -17.13 41.30 -14.52
N ALA A 405 -17.65 40.08 -14.34
CA ALA A 405 -18.74 39.55 -15.16
C ALA A 405 -20.07 40.30 -14.91
N GLY A 406 -20.32 40.72 -13.67
CA GLY A 406 -21.43 41.59 -13.27
C GLY A 406 -21.32 42.98 -13.87
N GLN A 407 -20.13 43.59 -13.85
CA GLN A 407 -19.84 44.89 -14.49
C GLN A 407 -19.92 44.80 -16.02
N ALA A 408 -19.50 43.70 -16.65
CA ALA A 408 -19.66 43.49 -18.09
C ALA A 408 -21.13 43.27 -18.48
N ALA A 409 -21.94 42.62 -17.63
CA ALA A 409 -23.39 42.50 -17.81
C ALA A 409 -24.10 43.85 -17.56
N GLU A 410 -23.58 44.69 -16.67
CA GLU A 410 -24.08 46.04 -16.37
C GLU A 410 -23.71 47.05 -17.48
N GLU A 411 -22.52 46.94 -18.10
CA GLU A 411 -22.15 47.70 -19.30
C GLU A 411 -22.90 47.23 -20.56
N ALA A 412 -23.20 45.93 -20.69
CA ALA A 412 -24.06 45.41 -21.75
C ALA A 412 -25.55 45.81 -21.55
N GLY A 413 -26.01 45.85 -20.29
CA GLY A 413 -27.35 46.32 -19.92
C GLY A 413 -27.52 47.85 -20.00
N GLY A 414 -26.43 48.60 -19.82
CA GLY A 414 -26.39 50.07 -19.90
C GLY A 414 -26.65 50.64 -21.30
N LYS A 415 -26.57 49.80 -22.35
CA LYS A 415 -27.01 50.16 -23.71
C LYS A 415 -28.45 49.77 -24.03
N ALA A 416 -29.14 49.02 -23.16
CA ALA A 416 -30.46 48.47 -23.45
C ALA A 416 -31.64 49.15 -22.72
N LEU A 417 -31.40 50.12 -21.83
CA LEU A 417 -32.49 50.74 -21.02
C LEU A 417 -32.50 52.28 -21.10
N ARG A 418 -32.68 52.81 -22.31
CA ARG A 418 -33.59 53.96 -22.49
C ARG A 418 -35.01 53.40 -22.63
N THR A 419 -35.61 53.01 -21.50
CA THR A 419 -37.05 53.13 -21.19
C THR A 419 -37.36 52.30 -19.94
N GLY A 420 -37.65 52.99 -18.84
CA GLY A 420 -38.76 52.63 -17.97
C GLY A 420 -38.54 51.57 -16.88
N VAL A 421 -38.39 52.11 -15.67
CA VAL A 421 -38.97 51.63 -14.38
C VAL A 421 -38.23 50.50 -13.62
N VAL A 422 -37.86 50.90 -12.41
CA VAL A 422 -37.19 50.18 -11.32
C VAL A 422 -38.19 49.33 -10.52
N ARG A 423 -37.79 48.11 -10.09
CA ARG A 423 -38.01 47.66 -8.70
C ARG A 423 -37.05 46.55 -8.27
N THR A 424 -36.50 46.76 -7.09
CA THR A 424 -35.50 46.00 -6.33
C THR A 424 -36.14 44.97 -5.40
N GLY A 425 -35.36 43.94 -5.01
CA GLY A 425 -35.66 43.10 -3.86
C GLY A 425 -34.71 41.89 -3.72
N TYR A 426 -33.72 42.00 -2.83
CA TYR A 426 -32.87 40.90 -2.36
C TYR A 426 -33.58 40.01 -1.33
N THR A 427 -33.24 38.72 -1.25
CA THR A 427 -32.82 38.03 0.02
C THR A 427 -32.39 36.57 -0.23
N THR A 428 -31.29 36.16 0.42
CA THR A 428 -30.93 34.77 0.77
C THR A 428 -31.08 34.62 2.31
N PRO A 429 -30.75 33.49 2.98
CA PRO A 429 -31.02 32.06 2.75
C PRO A 429 -31.68 31.37 3.99
N PHE A 430 -32.02 30.08 3.89
CA PHE A 430 -32.58 29.14 4.90
C PHE A 430 -34.13 28.99 5.03
N GLY A 431 -34.61 27.77 4.74
CA GLY A 431 -35.78 27.15 5.40
C GLY A 431 -37.11 27.12 4.61
N PRO A 432 -37.81 25.97 4.49
CA PRO A 432 -38.90 25.76 3.55
C PRO A 432 -40.29 26.03 4.16
N THR A 433 -41.20 26.64 3.41
CA THR A 433 -42.63 26.45 3.67
C THR A 433 -43.49 26.57 2.42
N VAL A 434 -44.22 25.49 2.19
CA VAL A 434 -45.39 25.32 1.35
C VAL A 434 -46.50 26.30 1.72
N VAL A 435 -47.23 26.82 0.72
CA VAL A 435 -48.70 27.06 0.62
C VAL A 435 -48.86 27.91 -0.66
N ALA A 436 -49.24 27.33 -1.79
CA ALA A 436 -50.56 26.89 -2.22
C ALA A 436 -51.55 28.03 -2.56
N ASP A 437 -52.14 27.83 -3.74
CA ASP A 437 -53.33 28.42 -4.34
C ASP A 437 -53.27 29.83 -4.94
N ALA A 438 -53.96 30.13 -6.04
CA ALA A 438 -54.50 29.41 -7.18
C ALA A 438 -55.27 30.46 -8.02
N ARG A 439 -55.49 30.15 -9.30
CA ARG A 439 -56.59 30.59 -10.19
C ARG A 439 -56.34 31.83 -11.09
N ILE A 440 -56.25 31.61 -12.42
CA ILE A 440 -57.34 31.66 -13.46
C ILE A 440 -57.52 33.13 -13.91
N ALA A 441 -57.61 33.54 -15.19
CA ALA A 441 -57.83 32.89 -16.48
C ALA A 441 -57.46 33.86 -17.63
N SER A 442 -57.51 33.30 -18.85
CA SER A 442 -57.96 33.91 -20.12
C SER A 442 -57.07 35.02 -20.72
N GLU A 443 -56.81 35.10 -22.03
CA GLU A 443 -57.54 34.57 -23.19
C GLU A 443 -56.71 34.78 -24.47
N ALA A 444 -57.00 33.93 -25.47
CA ALA A 444 -56.89 34.15 -26.93
C ALA A 444 -55.49 34.46 -27.54
N GLY A 445 -55.03 33.79 -28.60
CA GLY A 445 -55.68 33.02 -29.65
C GLY A 445 -55.03 33.36 -31.00
N ILE A 446 -55.25 32.52 -32.03
CA ILE A 446 -54.75 32.58 -33.42
C ILE A 446 -53.37 31.92 -33.58
N ASP A 447 -53.22 30.65 -33.98
CA ASP A 447 -53.82 29.78 -35.02
C ASP A 447 -53.15 29.87 -36.40
N ASP A 448 -53.03 28.66 -36.98
CA ASP A 448 -52.86 28.31 -38.39
C ASP A 448 -51.45 28.48 -39.03
N SER A 449 -50.91 27.59 -39.87
CA SER A 449 -51.14 26.18 -40.21
C SER A 449 -50.11 25.77 -41.27
N LYS A 450 -50.00 24.44 -41.50
CA LYS A 450 -49.45 23.76 -42.70
C LYS A 450 -47.90 23.82 -42.84
N ASN A 451 -47.18 22.80 -43.28
CA ASN A 451 -47.54 21.63 -44.08
C ASN A 451 -46.46 20.54 -43.94
N ARG A 452 -46.90 19.28 -43.79
CA ARG A 452 -46.17 18.02 -44.08
C ARG A 452 -46.10 17.81 -45.62
N PRO A 453 -45.62 16.67 -46.18
CA PRO A 453 -44.46 15.79 -45.91
C PRO A 453 -43.77 15.33 -47.24
N ALA A 454 -43.01 14.21 -47.16
CA ALA A 454 -42.46 13.32 -48.21
C ALA A 454 -41.06 13.70 -48.74
N GLY A 455 -40.12 12.80 -49.00
CA GLY A 455 -40.08 11.33 -49.02
C GLY A 455 -38.89 10.87 -49.89
N TYR A 456 -38.45 9.60 -49.73
CA TYR A 456 -37.44 8.85 -50.52
C TYR A 456 -35.96 9.28 -50.38
N GLY A 457 -34.95 8.40 -50.38
CA GLY A 457 -34.86 6.95 -50.54
C GLY A 457 -33.38 6.55 -50.77
N SER A 458 -33.01 5.37 -50.28
CA SER A 458 -31.90 4.47 -50.67
C SER A 458 -30.62 5.00 -51.35
N ALA A 459 -29.47 4.73 -50.72
CA ALA A 459 -28.35 3.97 -51.26
C ALA A 459 -27.49 3.44 -50.10
#